data_AF-A0A7K0X8F0-F1
#
_entry.id   AF-A0A7K0X8F0-F1
#
_cell.length_a   1.000
_cell.length_b   1.000
_cell.length_c   1.000
_cell.angle_alpha   90.00
_cell.angle_beta   90.00
_cell.angle_gamma   90.00
#
_symmetry.space_group_name_H-M   'P 1'
#
loop_
_entity.id
_entity.type
_entity.pdbx_description
1 polymer ?
#
loop_
_entity_poly.entity_id
_entity_poly.type
_entity_poly.pdbx_seq_one_letter_code
_entity_poly.pdbx_strand_id
1 'polypeptide(L)' 'MPISAARLELWLAATAAPGAVDSQTALDEVRARLDDDLDTPGAVEVIDRAVERGEGVASAAKLLGVFLVGEPQR' A
#
# COMPACT_ATOMS: atom_id res chain seq x y z
N MET A 1 -11.36 -13.52 8.38
CA MET A 1 -10.26 -13.19 7.45
C MET A 1 -9.05 -12.71 8.26
N PRO A 2 -8.31 -13.60 8.94
CA PRO A 2 -7.19 -13.20 9.80
C PRO A 2 -5.97 -12.67 9.02
N ILE A 3 -5.72 -13.19 7.81
CA ILE A 3 -4.57 -12.82 6.97
C ILE A 3 -4.64 -11.36 6.52
N SER A 4 -5.82 -10.89 6.10
CA SER A 4 -6.02 -9.52 5.62
C SER A 4 -5.82 -8.47 6.72
N ALA A 5 -6.18 -8.79 7.96
CA ALA A 5 -5.97 -7.90 9.11
C ALA A 5 -4.48 -7.74 9.42
N ALA A 6 -3.74 -8.85 9.48
CA ALA A 6 -2.30 -8.84 9.71
C ALA A 6 -1.55 -8.05 8.61
N ARG A 7 -1.95 -8.21 7.34
CA ARG A 7 -1.40 -7.40 6.24
C ARG A 7 -1.64 -5.91 6.45
N LEU A 8 -2.87 -5.52 6.78
CA LEU A 8 -3.21 -4.11 7.00
C LEU A 8 -2.39 -3.51 8.15
N GLU A 9 -2.19 -4.26 9.23
CA GLU A 9 -1.34 -3.83 10.35
C GLU A 9 0.11 -3.57 9.90
N LEU A 10 0.67 -4.44 9.06
CA LEU A 10 2.02 -4.23 8.50
C LEU A 10 2.11 -2.97 7.63
N TRP A 11 1.09 -2.74 6.79
CA TRP A 11 1.04 -1.55 5.93
C TRP A 11 0.95 -0.25 6.74
N LEU A 12 0.14 -0.26 7.81
CA LEU A 12 0.04 0.84 8.76
C LEU A 12 1.38 1.08 9.47
N ALA A 13 2.02 0.02 9.96
CA ALA A 13 3.28 0.11 10.69
C ALA A 13 4.42 0.68 9.83
N ALA A 14 4.56 0.22 8.58
CA ALA A 14 5.57 0.74 7.65
C ALA A 14 5.32 2.22 7.31
N THR A 15 4.07 2.60 7.08
CA THR A 15 3.69 3.99 6.76
C THR A 15 3.91 4.93 7.96
N ALA A 16 3.67 4.46 9.19
CA ALA A 16 3.82 5.26 10.40
C ALA A 16 5.24 5.27 10.99
N ALA A 17 6.19 4.53 10.39
CA ALA A 17 7.55 4.43 10.92
C ALA A 17 8.28 5.80 10.89
N PRO A 18 9.11 6.14 11.90
CA PRO A 18 9.86 7.38 11.92
C PRO A 18 10.77 7.51 10.68
N GLY A 19 10.60 8.61 9.93
CA GLY A 19 11.36 8.83 8.70
C GLY A 19 10.87 8.02 7.49
N ALA A 20 9.72 7.34 7.59
CA ALA A 20 9.07 6.73 6.44
C ALA A 20 8.73 7.78 5.39
N VAL A 21 9.02 7.44 4.14
CA VAL A 21 8.68 8.24 2.96
C VAL A 21 7.89 7.34 2.03
N ASP A 22 6.82 7.87 1.44
CA ASP A 22 6.02 7.13 0.47
C ASP A 22 6.86 6.71 -0.74
N SER A 23 6.77 5.44 -1.11
CA SER A 23 7.51 4.86 -2.22
C SER A 23 6.90 5.28 -3.55
N GLN A 24 7.60 6.17 -4.26
CA GLN A 24 7.23 6.56 -5.62
C GLN A 24 7.30 5.36 -6.58
N THR A 25 8.30 4.49 -6.41
CA THR A 25 8.44 3.26 -7.20
C THR A 25 7.25 2.33 -6.98
N ALA A 26 6.84 2.08 -5.73
CA ALA A 26 5.66 1.24 -5.47
C ALA A 26 4.38 1.86 -6.03
N LEU A 27 4.22 3.19 -5.96
CA LEU A 27 3.08 3.88 -6.53
C LEU A 27 2.99 3.68 -8.05
N ASP A 28 4.10 3.81 -8.77
CA ASP A 28 4.13 3.66 -10.22
C ASP A 28 3.96 2.20 -10.66
N GLU A 29 4.51 1.24 -9.91
CA GLU A 29 4.28 -0.19 -10.14
C GLU A 29 2.81 -0.58 -9.90
N VAL A 30 2.18 -0.07 -8.84
CA VAL A 30 0.74 -0.29 -8.59
C VAL A 30 -0.09 0.26 -9.74
N ARG A 31 0.21 1.47 -10.25
CA ARG A 31 -0.47 2.00 -11.44
C ARG A 31 -0.32 1.07 -12.64
N ALA A 32 0.89 0.59 -12.91
CA ALA A 32 1.13 -0.34 -14.01
C ALA A 32 0.36 -1.67 -13.87
N ARG A 33 0.14 -2.17 -12.64
CA ARG A 33 -0.72 -3.34 -12.40
C ARG A 33 -2.20 -3.01 -12.59
N LEU A 34 -2.65 -1.86 -12.11
CA LEU A 34 -4.05 -1.46 -12.28
C LEU A 34 -4.39 -1.15 -13.75
N ASP A 35 -3.46 -0.60 -14.52
CA ASP A 35 -3.60 -0.39 -15.97
C ASP A 35 -3.61 -1.72 -16.74
N ASP A 36 -2.97 -2.77 -16.20
CA ASP A 36 -2.95 -4.13 -16.73
C ASP A 36 -4.18 -4.92 -16.24
N ASP A 37 -5.35 -4.60 -16.79
CA ASP A 37 -6.63 -5.26 -16.51
C ASP A 37 -7.04 -5.28 -15.03
N LEU A 38 -6.80 -4.18 -14.31
CA LEU A 38 -7.10 -4.06 -12.87
C LEU A 38 -6.52 -5.24 -12.06
N ASP A 39 -5.25 -5.61 -12.31
CA ASP A 39 -4.54 -6.65 -11.57
C ASP A 39 -4.33 -6.24 -10.09
N THR A 40 -5.41 -6.39 -9.31
CA THR A 40 -5.43 -6.09 -7.89
C THR A 40 -4.61 -7.08 -7.05
N PRO A 41 -4.54 -8.39 -7.36
CA PRO A 41 -3.57 -9.27 -6.71
C PRO A 41 -2.13 -8.78 -6.90
N GLY A 42 -1.72 -8.44 -8.12
CA GLY A 42 -0.39 -7.91 -8.39
C GLY A 42 -0.13 -6.56 -7.72
N ALA A 43 -1.12 -5.67 -7.69
CA ALA A 43 -1.02 -4.40 -6.95
C ALA A 43 -0.81 -4.61 -5.44
N VAL A 44 -1.51 -5.57 -4.83
CA VAL A 44 -1.33 -5.91 -3.42
C VAL A 44 0.06 -6.48 -3.16
N GLU A 45 0.57 -7.35 -4.04
CA GLU A 45 1.94 -7.88 -3.93
C GLU A 45 3.01 -6.80 -4.01
N VAL A 46 2.84 -5.80 -4.87
CA VAL A 46 3.76 -4.64 -4.96
C VAL A 46 3.81 -3.89 -3.63
N ILE A 47 2.65 -3.66 -3.01
CA ILE A 47 2.57 -2.98 -1.70
C ILE A 47 3.23 -3.83 -0.61
N ASP A 48 2.95 -5.14 -0.57
CA ASP A 48 3.57 -6.06 0.40
C ASP A 48 5.12 -5.99 0.29
N ARG A 49 5.67 -6.01 -0.93
CA ARG A 49 7.12 -5.89 -1.15
C ARG A 49 7.71 -4.55 -0.73
N ALA A 50 6.97 -3.45 -0.89
CA ALA A 50 7.42 -2.13 -0.44
C ALA A 50 7.46 -2.03 1.09
N VAL A 51 6.47 -2.62 1.75
CA VAL A 51 6.42 -2.74 3.22
C VAL A 51 7.59 -3.58 3.75
N GLU A 52 7.96 -4.67 3.07
CA GLU A 52 9.15 -5.48 3.41
C GLU A 52 10.46 -4.67 3.33
N ARG A 53 10.52 -3.64 2.48
CA ARG A 53 11.66 -2.72 2.38
C ARG A 53 11.59 -1.56 3.40
N GLY A 54 10.55 -1.50 4.23
CA GLY A 54 10.33 -0.44 5.20
C GLY A 54 9.89 0.89 4.57
N GLU A 55 9.33 0.84 3.37
CA GLU A 55 8.88 2.03 2.65
C GLU A 55 7.44 2.40 3.03
N GLY A 56 7.11 3.69 2.99
CA GLY A 56 5.74 4.15 3.13
C GLY A 56 4.91 3.76 1.91
N VAL A 57 3.64 3.37 2.13
CA VAL A 57 2.77 2.87 1.05
C VAL A 57 1.40 3.56 1.03
N ALA A 58 1.25 4.71 1.69
CA ALA A 58 -0.05 5.37 1.82
C ALA A 58 -0.64 5.74 0.46
N SER A 59 0.16 6.35 -0.41
CA SER A 59 -0.28 6.74 -1.76
C SER A 59 -0.63 5.54 -2.65
N ALA A 60 0.11 4.44 -2.56
CA ALA A 60 -0.15 3.23 -3.33
C ALA A 60 -1.42 2.52 -2.84
N ALA A 61 -1.58 2.34 -1.52
CA ALA A 61 -2.77 1.75 -0.90
C ALA A 61 -4.05 2.55 -1.21
N LYS A 62 -3.94 3.88 -1.32
CA LYS A 62 -5.07 4.75 -1.67
C LYS A 62 -5.63 4.47 -3.07
N LEU A 63 -4.82 4.00 -4.02
CA LEU A 63 -5.32 3.59 -5.35
C LEU A 63 -6.24 2.37 -5.28
N LEU A 64 -6.08 1.54 -4.24
CA LEU A 64 -6.98 0.42 -3.94
C LEU A 64 -8.15 0.81 -3.02
N GLY A 65 -8.29 2.10 -2.69
CA GLY A 65 -9.31 2.60 -1.76
C GLY A 65 -8.98 2.35 -0.28
N VAL A 66 -7.73 2.01 0.06
CA VAL A 66 -7.29 1.78 1.44
C VAL A 66 -6.56 3.02 1.96
N PHE A 67 -7.06 3.60 3.05
CA PHE A 67 -6.51 4.82 3.65
C PHE A 67 -5.73 4.47 4.93
N LEU A 68 -4.41 4.73 4.91
CA LEU A 68 -3.50 4.37 6.02
C LEU A 68 -3.15 5.54 6.95
N VAL A 69 -3.39 6.77 6.49
CA VAL A 69 -3.29 8.02 7.24
C VAL A 69 -4.61 8.79 7.03
N GLY A 70 -5.20 9.36 8.09
CA GLY A 70 -6.54 9.97 8.02
C GLY A 70 -6.65 11.07 6.94
N GLU A 71 -7.78 11.30 6.24
CA GLU A 71 -9.15 10.74 6.24
C GLU A 71 -9.74 10.83 4.79
N PRO A 72 -10.81 10.06 4.43
CA PRO A 72 -12.16 10.58 4.66
C PRO A 72 -13.18 9.57 5.27
N GLN A 73 -13.75 9.93 6.42
CA GLN A 73 -15.15 9.76 6.77
C GLN A 73 -15.99 10.63 5.81
N ARG A 74 -16.75 9.98 4.94
CA ARG A 74 -17.98 10.54 4.38
C ARG A 74 -18.95 9.42 4.02
#